data_AF-A0A3E1Y3Z9-F1
#
_entry.id   AF-A0A3E1Y3Z9-F1
#
_cell.length_a   1.000
_cell.length_b   1.000
_cell.length_c   1.000
_cell.angle_alpha   90.00
_cell.angle_beta   90.00
_cell.angle_gamma   90.00
#
_symmetry.space_group_name_H-M   'P 1'
#
loop_
_entity.id
_entity.type
_entity.pdbx_description
1 polymer ?
#
loop_
_entity_poly.entity_id
_entity_poly.type
_entity_poly.pdbx_seq_one_letter_code
_entity_poly.pdbx_strand_id
1 'polypeptide(L)'
;MSMRFMIIYFSIVSLIFATSTDIKGQTINEKTTKFIYNKVSKNLIAYHLQHASPDYNGVIALQVLTEGGLEFFDGLLPDEGQKLIMTIDTSDLKYPLSKYKVFKIFIPGFRFLDTVEKVIKVRMGIGLLTRDFLVAVALKNEYLDIKYLSGQFYPTRISYDFNIDLDNPNSCVDYLNFRMYSYKVRDIVFYKKNRKGLLFKGYSDIEKSPVLILLPKDDIERPYIVRLH
;
A
#
# COMPACT_ATOMS: atom_id res chain seq x y z
N MET A 1 7.17 61.17 -3.08
CA MET A 1 8.12 60.46 -2.19
C MET A 1 7.33 59.90 -1.01
N SER A 2 7.53 58.61 -0.70
CA SER A 2 6.96 57.84 0.43
C SER A 2 5.53 57.29 0.30
N MET A 3 5.43 56.12 -0.35
CA MET A 3 4.47 55.05 -0.06
C MET A 3 4.31 54.82 1.45
N ARG A 4 3.07 54.82 1.97
CA ARG A 4 2.76 54.21 3.26
C ARG A 4 1.54 53.29 3.14
N PHE A 5 1.86 52.00 3.07
CA PHE A 5 1.21 50.87 3.75
C PHE A 5 -0.30 50.69 3.59
N MET A 6 -0.63 50.03 2.48
CA MET A 6 -1.80 49.19 2.30
C MET A 6 -1.51 47.78 2.87
N ILE A 7 -1.79 47.52 4.15
CA ILE A 7 -1.99 46.15 4.69
C ILE A 7 -2.96 46.22 5.87
N ILE A 8 -4.26 46.29 5.58
CA ILE A 8 -5.31 45.95 6.54
C ILE A 8 -6.36 45.21 5.72
N TYR A 9 -6.26 43.87 5.62
CA TYR A 9 -7.35 42.94 5.26
C TYR A 9 -6.77 41.54 5.06
N PHE A 10 -6.28 40.87 6.11
CA PHE A 10 -6.06 39.42 6.07
C PHE A 10 -5.95 38.82 7.48
N SER A 11 -6.93 39.13 8.33
CA SER A 11 -7.12 38.45 9.60
C SER A 11 -8.61 38.24 9.80
N ILE A 12 -9.01 37.05 10.24
CA ILE A 12 -10.38 36.58 10.49
C ILE A 12 -11.02 35.84 9.30
N VAL A 13 -10.35 34.77 8.82
CA VAL A 13 -11.04 33.53 8.40
C VAL A 13 -10.27 32.37 9.05
N SER A 14 -10.41 32.27 10.37
CA SER A 14 -9.92 31.13 11.15
C SER A 14 -10.88 30.99 12.32
N LEU A 15 -11.37 29.77 12.53
CA LEU A 15 -12.46 29.38 13.44
C LEU A 15 -13.89 29.60 12.91
N ILE A 16 -14.35 28.76 11.98
CA ILE A 16 -15.65 28.04 12.12
C ILE A 16 -15.57 26.73 11.30
N PHE A 17 -14.92 25.70 11.85
CA PHE A 17 -15.21 24.29 11.53
C PHE A 17 -15.01 23.46 12.80
N ALA A 18 -15.68 23.88 13.87
CA ALA A 18 -16.05 22.99 14.95
C ALA A 18 -17.55 22.72 14.81
N THR A 19 -17.95 21.49 15.08
CA THR A 19 -19.33 20.96 15.04
C THR A 19 -19.85 20.53 13.67
N SER A 20 -19.43 19.35 13.22
CA SER A 20 -20.36 18.28 12.79
C SER A 20 -19.60 17.06 12.27
N THR A 21 -18.96 16.32 13.17
CA THR A 21 -18.70 14.92 12.84
C THR A 21 -18.86 14.02 14.06
N ASP A 22 -19.99 13.33 14.10
CA ASP A 22 -20.05 11.97 14.67
C ASP A 22 -19.14 11.07 13.81
N ILE A 23 -17.81 11.26 13.88
CA ILE A 23 -16.88 10.20 13.48
C ILE A 23 -16.79 9.31 14.71
N LYS A 24 -17.63 8.27 14.75
CA LYS A 24 -17.24 7.02 15.40
C LYS A 24 -16.08 6.41 14.59
N GLY A 25 -14.97 7.15 14.51
CA GLY A 25 -13.72 6.64 14.02
C GLY A 25 -13.32 5.62 15.04
N GLN A 26 -13.30 4.36 14.67
CA GLN A 26 -12.69 3.33 15.50
C GLN A 26 -11.24 3.74 15.69
N THR A 27 -10.93 4.41 16.80
CA THR A 27 -9.58 4.81 17.14
C THR A 27 -8.74 3.54 17.14
N ILE A 28 -7.83 3.42 16.18
CA ILE A 28 -6.94 2.27 16.07
C ILE A 28 -6.08 2.28 17.33
N ASN A 29 -6.07 1.18 18.07
CA ASN A 29 -5.27 1.06 19.28
C ASN A 29 -3.79 1.31 18.95
N GLU A 30 -3.11 2.14 19.75
CA GLU A 30 -1.69 2.48 19.58
C GLU A 30 -0.77 1.25 19.45
N LYS A 31 -1.05 0.17 20.21
CA LYS A 31 -0.33 -1.11 20.13
C LYS A 31 -0.39 -1.67 18.71
N THR A 32 -1.57 -1.65 18.08
CA THR A 32 -1.79 -2.15 16.72
C THR A 32 -1.08 -1.26 15.71
N THR A 33 -1.19 0.06 15.84
CA THR A 33 -0.50 1.02 14.97
C THR A 33 1.02 0.82 15.02
N LYS A 34 1.60 0.72 16.22
CA LYS A 34 3.03 0.48 16.42
C LYS A 34 3.48 -0.88 15.85
N PHE A 35 2.66 -1.91 16.01
CA PHE A 35 2.94 -3.24 15.44
C PHE A 35 2.96 -3.21 13.90
N ILE A 36 1.92 -2.65 13.29
CA ILE A 36 1.81 -2.51 11.82
C ILE A 36 3.00 -1.70 11.30
N TYR A 37 3.26 -0.54 11.91
CA TYR A 37 4.37 0.33 11.54
C TYR A 37 5.70 -0.41 11.52
N ASN A 38 6.04 -1.10 12.62
CA ASN A 38 7.30 -1.80 12.75
C ASN A 38 7.42 -2.96 11.78
N LYS A 39 6.33 -3.71 11.54
CA LYS A 39 6.35 -4.82 10.61
C LYS A 39 6.48 -4.33 9.19
N VAL A 40 5.67 -3.36 8.75
CA VAL A 40 5.68 -2.88 7.37
C VAL A 40 6.98 -2.16 7.03
N SER A 41 7.48 -1.28 7.91
CA SER A 41 8.74 -0.57 7.68
C SER A 41 9.93 -1.53 7.53
N LYS A 42 10.10 -2.48 8.46
CA LYS A 42 11.17 -3.50 8.40
C LYS A 42 11.06 -4.37 7.15
N ASN A 43 9.85 -4.74 6.78
CA ASN A 43 9.59 -5.57 5.60
C ASN A 43 9.93 -4.80 4.31
N LEU A 44 9.49 -3.55 4.16
CA LEU A 44 9.89 -2.70 3.02
C LEU A 44 11.41 -2.60 2.90
N ILE A 45 12.11 -2.36 4.01
CA ILE A 45 13.57 -2.33 4.06
C ILE A 45 14.17 -3.67 3.61
N ALA A 46 13.68 -4.80 4.15
CA ALA A 46 14.15 -6.13 3.79
C ALA A 46 13.91 -6.47 2.31
N TYR A 47 12.75 -6.08 1.76
CA TYR A 47 12.45 -6.26 0.33
C TYR A 47 13.44 -5.46 -0.53
N HIS A 48 13.67 -4.19 -0.20
CA HIS A 48 14.61 -3.36 -0.93
C HIS A 48 16.04 -3.87 -0.80
N LEU A 49 16.46 -4.36 0.37
CA LEU A 49 17.74 -5.05 0.57
C LEU A 49 17.89 -6.26 -0.36
N GLN A 50 16.85 -7.08 -0.49
CA GLN A 50 16.87 -8.26 -1.36
C GLN A 50 16.94 -7.90 -2.86
N HIS A 51 16.35 -6.78 -3.27
CA HIS A 51 16.19 -6.40 -4.67
C HIS A 51 17.09 -5.24 -5.11
N ALA A 52 17.98 -4.75 -4.23
CA ALA A 52 18.95 -3.71 -4.55
C ALA A 52 20.10 -4.20 -5.44
N SER A 53 20.31 -5.53 -5.54
CA SER A 53 21.23 -6.14 -6.49
C SER A 53 20.42 -6.77 -7.63
N PRO A 54 20.53 -6.28 -8.89
CA PRO A 54 19.81 -6.85 -10.02
C PRO A 54 20.18 -8.32 -10.33
N ASP A 55 21.23 -8.88 -9.73
CA ASP A 55 21.64 -10.29 -9.90
C ASP A 55 21.09 -11.24 -8.82
N TYR A 56 20.30 -10.76 -7.86
CA TYR A 56 19.85 -11.59 -6.73
C TYR A 56 18.56 -12.36 -7.00
N ASN A 57 18.70 -13.47 -7.74
CA ASN A 57 17.76 -14.60 -7.75
C ASN A 57 18.33 -15.81 -6.96
N GLY A 58 19.08 -15.55 -5.89
CA GLY A 58 19.40 -16.53 -4.86
C GLY A 58 20.44 -17.62 -5.19
N VAL A 59 21.44 -17.38 -6.06
CA VAL A 59 22.42 -18.43 -6.42
C VAL A 59 23.90 -18.11 -6.19
N ILE A 60 24.41 -16.86 -6.22
CA ILE A 60 25.87 -16.64 -6.03
C ILE A 60 26.17 -15.30 -5.33
N ALA A 61 27.11 -15.33 -4.38
CA ALA A 61 27.70 -14.16 -3.74
C ALA A 61 28.73 -13.49 -4.67
N LEU A 62 28.26 -12.71 -5.64
CA LEU A 62 29.11 -11.77 -6.37
C LEU A 62 28.44 -10.39 -6.32
N GLN A 63 29.20 -9.41 -5.84
CA GLN A 63 28.80 -8.00 -5.75
C GLN A 63 28.51 -7.47 -7.15
N VAL A 64 27.24 -7.24 -7.47
CA VAL A 64 26.86 -6.45 -8.64
C VAL A 64 25.69 -5.55 -8.26
N LEU A 65 26.01 -4.51 -7.49
CA LEU A 65 25.17 -3.31 -7.48
C LEU A 65 25.52 -2.60 -8.78
N THR A 66 24.59 -2.51 -9.72
CA THR A 66 24.77 -1.68 -10.92
C THR A 66 25.05 -0.23 -10.50
N GLU A 67 25.82 0.51 -11.30
CA GLU A 67 26.02 1.96 -11.09
C GLU A 67 24.66 2.65 -10.84
N GLY A 68 24.55 3.40 -9.74
CA GLY A 68 23.33 4.09 -9.30
C GLY A 68 22.33 3.27 -8.45
N GLY A 69 22.45 1.95 -8.41
CA GLY A 69 21.58 1.09 -7.58
C GLY A 69 21.78 1.29 -6.09
N LEU A 70 23.04 1.51 -5.67
CA LEU A 70 23.43 1.87 -4.31
C LEU A 70 22.82 3.19 -3.84
N GLU A 71 22.86 4.22 -4.68
CA GLU A 71 22.38 5.57 -4.32
C GLU A 71 20.86 5.62 -4.17
N PHE A 72 20.14 4.90 -5.02
CA PHE A 72 18.69 4.72 -4.89
C PHE A 72 18.32 3.88 -3.65
N PHE A 73 19.15 2.87 -3.34
CA PHE A 73 18.98 2.00 -2.18
C PHE A 73 19.23 2.71 -0.84
N ASP A 74 20.35 3.43 -0.71
CA ASP A 74 20.65 4.25 0.47
C ASP A 74 19.56 5.30 0.67
N GLY A 75 18.97 5.77 -0.43
CA GLY A 75 17.80 6.65 -0.43
C GLY A 75 16.53 6.11 0.26
N LEU A 76 16.43 4.80 0.49
CA LEU A 76 15.25 4.13 1.06
C LEU A 76 15.45 3.67 2.50
N LEU A 77 16.69 3.66 3.00
CA LEU A 77 17.00 3.32 4.36
C LEU A 77 16.89 4.54 5.28
N PRO A 78 16.21 4.43 6.44
CA PRO A 78 16.27 5.48 7.46
C PRO A 78 17.67 5.54 8.09
N ASP A 79 18.20 6.74 8.32
CA ASP A 79 19.35 6.90 9.20
C ASP A 79 18.97 6.61 10.67
N GLU A 80 19.98 6.52 11.53
CA GLU A 80 19.75 6.45 12.97
C GLU A 80 18.87 7.63 13.44
N GLY A 81 17.85 7.32 14.26
CA GLY A 81 16.90 8.32 14.74
C GLY A 81 15.85 8.77 13.71
N GLN A 82 15.89 8.28 12.47
CA GLN A 82 14.85 8.56 11.47
C GLN A 82 13.72 7.54 11.49
N LYS A 83 12.51 8.01 11.22
CA LYS A 83 11.30 7.20 11.12
C LYS A 83 10.59 7.47 9.80
N LEU A 84 10.35 6.42 9.02
CA LEU A 84 9.54 6.51 7.80
C LEU A 84 8.17 7.10 8.15
N ILE A 85 7.76 8.14 7.42
CA ILE A 85 6.45 8.75 7.56
C ILE A 85 5.45 7.85 6.83
N MET A 86 4.46 7.35 7.57
CA MET A 86 3.35 6.58 7.03
C MET A 86 2.07 6.88 7.81
N THR A 87 0.93 6.82 7.14
CA THR A 87 -0.39 6.82 7.79
C THR A 87 -0.97 5.42 7.77
N ILE A 88 -1.70 5.07 8.82
CA ILE A 88 -2.35 3.77 9.00
C ILE A 88 -3.80 4.07 9.32
N ASP A 89 -4.70 3.70 8.41
CA ASP A 89 -6.13 3.95 8.48
C ASP A 89 -6.91 2.64 8.45
N THR A 90 -8.14 2.63 8.91
CA THR A 90 -9.01 1.45 8.76
C THR A 90 -9.50 1.32 7.32
N SER A 91 -9.61 0.09 6.84
CA SER A 91 -10.25 -0.20 5.55
C SER A 91 -11.69 -0.69 5.77
N ASP A 92 -12.58 -0.36 4.84
CA ASP A 92 -13.93 -0.94 4.76
C ASP A 92 -13.91 -2.35 4.16
N LEU A 93 -12.79 -2.75 3.53
CA LEU A 93 -12.61 -4.11 3.02
C LEU A 93 -12.59 -5.10 4.18
N LYS A 94 -13.30 -6.20 4.02
CA LYS A 94 -13.36 -7.28 5.00
C LYS A 94 -12.46 -8.42 4.56
N TYR A 95 -11.60 -8.88 5.46
CA TYR A 95 -10.85 -10.11 5.23
C TYR A 95 -11.80 -11.32 5.43
N PRO A 96 -11.73 -12.38 4.62
CA PRO A 96 -12.65 -13.51 4.71
C PRO A 96 -12.59 -14.24 6.06
N LEU A 97 -11.41 -14.26 6.69
CA LEU A 97 -11.22 -14.79 8.04
C LEU A 97 -11.52 -13.69 9.08
N SER A 98 -12.65 -13.82 9.78
CA SER A 98 -13.22 -12.80 10.69
C SER A 98 -12.32 -12.34 11.86
N LYS A 99 -11.25 -13.08 12.18
CA LYS A 99 -10.27 -12.70 13.20
C LYS A 99 -9.30 -11.60 12.74
N TYR A 100 -9.24 -11.32 11.43
CA TYR A 100 -8.36 -10.30 10.87
C TYR A 100 -9.14 -9.03 10.51
N LYS A 101 -8.57 -7.89 10.85
CA LYS A 101 -9.05 -6.57 10.41
C LYS A 101 -8.10 -6.00 9.36
N VAL A 102 -8.67 -5.33 8.37
CA VAL A 102 -7.91 -4.73 7.27
C VAL A 102 -7.64 -3.26 7.55
N PHE A 103 -6.39 -2.87 7.32
CA PHE A 103 -5.89 -1.50 7.42
C PHE A 103 -5.36 -1.05 6.07
N LYS A 104 -5.48 0.24 5.78
CA LYS A 104 -4.84 0.91 4.66
C LYS A 104 -3.57 1.58 5.19
N ILE A 105 -2.46 1.43 4.47
CA ILE A 105 -1.21 2.12 4.76
C ILE A 105 -0.89 3.02 3.60
N PHE A 106 -0.52 4.26 3.89
CA PHE A 106 -0.11 5.24 2.91
C PHE A 106 1.28 5.76 3.25
N ILE A 107 2.18 5.74 2.25
CA ILE A 107 3.55 6.22 2.36
C ILE A 107 3.72 7.37 1.37
N PRO A 108 3.68 8.64 1.82
CA PRO A 108 3.77 9.80 0.94
C PRO A 108 5.22 10.11 0.57
N GLY A 109 5.71 9.55 -0.53
CA GLY A 109 7.00 9.97 -1.10
C GLY A 109 8.22 9.61 -0.26
N PHE A 110 8.21 8.45 0.43
CA PHE A 110 9.30 7.95 1.27
C PHE A 110 10.01 9.04 2.09
N ARG A 111 9.22 9.82 2.84
CA ARG A 111 9.74 10.88 3.72
C ARG A 111 10.08 10.30 5.08
N PHE A 112 11.10 10.87 5.74
CA PHE A 112 11.54 10.43 7.05
C PHE A 112 11.45 11.57 8.07
N LEU A 113 10.86 11.31 9.22
CA LEU A 113 10.90 12.21 10.37
C LEU A 113 12.19 11.94 11.15
N ASP A 114 13.07 12.94 11.21
CA ASP A 114 14.19 12.94 12.14
C ASP A 114 13.67 13.19 13.56
N THR A 115 13.81 12.20 14.44
CA THR A 115 13.23 12.30 15.79
C THR A 115 14.01 13.22 16.72
N VAL A 116 15.26 13.51 16.42
CA VAL A 116 16.14 14.40 17.18
C VAL A 116 15.92 15.84 16.74
N GLU A 117 16.08 16.10 15.44
CA GLU A 117 15.97 17.45 14.85
C GLU A 117 14.51 17.90 14.66
N LYS A 118 13.54 16.96 14.74
CA LYS A 118 12.11 17.19 14.49
C LYS A 118 11.80 17.71 13.07
N VAL A 119 12.68 17.45 12.11
CA VAL A 119 12.52 17.86 10.71
C VAL A 119 12.15 16.68 9.81
N ILE A 120 11.48 16.98 8.70
CA ILE A 120 11.17 16.00 7.66
C ILE A 120 12.30 16.01 6.63
N LYS A 121 12.99 14.88 6.49
CA LYS A 121 14.02 14.64 5.48
C LYS A 121 13.39 13.92 4.28
N VAL A 122 13.71 14.40 3.09
CA VAL A 122 13.32 13.81 1.81
C VAL A 122 14.60 13.57 1.03
N ARG A 123 14.86 12.32 0.65
CA ARG A 123 16.05 12.00 -0.16
C ARG A 123 15.75 12.29 -1.64
N MET A 124 16.72 12.91 -2.33
CA MET A 124 16.59 13.29 -3.74
C MET A 124 16.24 12.07 -4.60
N GLY A 125 15.37 12.27 -5.60
CA GLY A 125 14.97 11.22 -6.57
C GLY A 125 13.86 10.27 -6.10
N ILE A 126 13.55 10.22 -4.80
CA ILE A 126 12.61 9.23 -4.23
C ILE A 126 11.33 9.89 -3.70
N GLY A 127 11.35 11.21 -3.48
CA GLY A 127 10.22 12.00 -2.96
C GLY A 127 8.89 11.90 -3.71
N LEU A 128 8.89 11.36 -4.94
CA LEU A 128 7.71 11.14 -5.76
C LEU A 128 7.09 9.74 -5.61
N LEU A 129 7.79 8.80 -4.97
CA LEU A 129 7.32 7.42 -4.80
C LEU A 129 6.28 7.36 -3.69
N THR A 130 5.03 7.55 -4.06
CA THR A 130 3.90 7.31 -3.16
C THR A 130 3.45 5.86 -3.27
N ARG A 131 3.17 5.24 -2.13
CA ARG A 131 2.74 3.83 -2.06
C ARG A 131 1.56 3.64 -1.13
N ASP A 132 0.63 2.82 -1.60
CA ASP A 132 -0.59 2.47 -0.87
C ASP A 132 -0.62 0.95 -0.71
N PHE A 133 -0.88 0.48 0.52
CA PHE A 133 -0.96 -0.94 0.82
C PHE A 133 -2.20 -1.26 1.66
N LEU A 134 -2.64 -2.52 1.61
CA LEU A 134 -3.55 -3.14 2.54
C LEU A 134 -2.78 -4.08 3.46
N VAL A 135 -3.18 -4.11 4.73
CA VAL A 135 -2.64 -5.06 5.71
C VAL A 135 -3.78 -5.71 6.48
N ALA A 136 -3.80 -7.04 6.56
CA ALA A 136 -4.74 -7.77 7.41
C ALA A 136 -4.05 -8.22 8.71
N VAL A 137 -4.56 -7.78 9.86
CA VAL A 137 -3.96 -8.00 11.18
C VAL A 137 -4.92 -8.72 12.12
N ALA A 138 -4.44 -9.75 12.82
CA ALA A 138 -5.21 -10.43 13.85
C ALA A 138 -5.34 -9.52 15.08
N LEU A 139 -6.57 -9.17 15.47
CA LEU A 139 -6.82 -8.26 16.60
C LEU A 139 -7.22 -8.95 17.90
N LYS A 140 -7.62 -10.23 17.83
CA LYS A 140 -8.20 -10.96 18.98
C LYS A 140 -7.21 -11.87 19.72
N ASN A 141 -5.95 -11.90 19.31
CA ASN A 141 -4.93 -12.75 19.93
C ASN A 141 -4.09 -11.93 20.91
N GLU A 142 -3.52 -12.57 21.95
CA GLU A 142 -2.48 -11.97 22.79
C GLU A 142 -1.30 -11.44 21.94
N TYR A 143 -1.06 -12.12 20.82
CA TYR A 143 -0.03 -11.82 19.83
C TYR A 143 -0.65 -11.28 18.53
N LEU A 144 -0.28 -10.05 18.17
CA LEU A 144 -0.63 -9.48 16.87
C LEU A 144 0.13 -10.22 15.76
N ASP A 145 -0.56 -10.50 14.66
CA ASP A 145 0.00 -11.20 13.50
C ASP A 145 -0.50 -10.55 12.20
N ILE A 146 0.37 -10.53 11.17
CA ILE A 146 0.03 -10.04 9.82
C ILE A 146 -0.22 -11.25 8.94
N LYS A 147 -1.46 -11.38 8.46
CA LYS A 147 -1.85 -12.44 7.52
C LYS A 147 -1.68 -12.04 6.06
N TYR A 148 -1.81 -10.75 5.78
CA TYR A 148 -1.73 -10.20 4.43
C TYR A 148 -1.08 -8.83 4.44
N LEU A 149 -0.22 -8.58 3.46
CA LEU A 149 0.32 -7.28 3.11
C LEU A 149 0.29 -7.18 1.57
N SER A 150 -0.47 -6.25 1.03
CA SER A 150 -0.57 -6.07 -0.42
C SER A 150 0.72 -5.49 -1.00
N GLY A 151 0.92 -5.67 -2.30
CA GLY A 151 2.07 -5.13 -3.04
C GLY A 151 2.91 -6.26 -3.64
N GLN A 152 3.62 -5.97 -4.72
CA GLN A 152 4.51 -6.94 -5.39
C GLN A 152 5.70 -7.37 -4.50
N PHE A 153 5.90 -6.66 -3.39
CA PHE A 153 6.94 -6.93 -2.41
C PHE A 153 6.72 -8.23 -1.61
N TYR A 154 5.49 -8.76 -1.62
CA TYR A 154 5.13 -9.97 -0.88
C TYR A 154 4.26 -10.87 -1.77
N PRO A 155 4.77 -12.02 -2.25
CA PRO A 155 3.90 -13.07 -2.76
C PRO A 155 3.20 -13.74 -1.56
N THR A 156 2.26 -13.05 -0.94
CA THR A 156 1.39 -13.68 0.07
C THR A 156 0.38 -14.52 -0.68
N ARG A 157 0.49 -15.84 -0.53
CA ARG A 157 -0.57 -16.75 -1.00
C ARG A 157 -1.79 -16.57 -0.12
N ILE A 158 -2.79 -15.86 -0.62
CA ILE A 158 -4.04 -15.61 0.10
C ILE A 158 -5.23 -16.29 -0.53
N SER A 159 -5.10 -16.86 -1.74
CA SER A 159 -6.24 -17.46 -2.47
C SER A 159 -7.03 -18.46 -1.64
N TYR A 160 -6.32 -19.29 -0.86
CA TYR A 160 -6.92 -20.27 0.05
C TYR A 160 -7.86 -19.67 1.10
N ASP A 161 -7.57 -18.46 1.59
CA ASP A 161 -8.43 -17.84 2.61
C ASP A 161 -9.77 -17.35 2.02
N PHE A 162 -9.83 -17.11 0.70
CA PHE A 162 -10.98 -16.54 0.00
C PHE A 162 -11.93 -17.59 -0.58
N ASN A 163 -11.66 -18.89 -0.39
CA ASN A 163 -12.47 -19.99 -0.92
C ASN A 163 -12.78 -19.81 -2.42
N ILE A 164 -11.75 -19.49 -3.22
CA ILE A 164 -11.89 -19.23 -4.65
C ILE A 164 -12.41 -20.49 -5.36
N ASP A 165 -13.50 -20.33 -6.08
CA ASP A 165 -14.08 -21.34 -6.96
C ASP A 165 -14.12 -20.80 -8.40
N LEU A 166 -13.34 -21.41 -9.29
CA LEU A 166 -13.23 -20.99 -10.69
C LEU A 166 -14.47 -21.33 -11.53
N ASP A 167 -15.39 -22.14 -11.00
CA ASP A 167 -16.69 -22.41 -11.61
C ASP A 167 -17.79 -21.47 -11.07
N ASN A 168 -17.52 -20.75 -9.98
CA ASN A 168 -18.32 -19.65 -9.47
C ASN A 168 -17.53 -18.33 -9.50
N PRO A 169 -17.50 -17.59 -10.62
CA PRO A 169 -16.67 -16.39 -10.77
C PRO A 169 -16.92 -15.29 -9.72
N ASN A 170 -18.12 -15.23 -9.14
CA ASN A 170 -18.43 -14.25 -8.11
C ASN A 170 -17.64 -14.49 -6.81
N SER A 171 -17.21 -15.74 -6.54
CA SER A 171 -16.33 -16.06 -5.41
C SER A 171 -14.96 -15.35 -5.50
N CYS A 172 -14.54 -14.95 -6.70
CA CYS A 172 -13.24 -14.35 -6.95
C CYS A 172 -13.22 -12.84 -6.68
N VAL A 173 -14.37 -12.17 -6.56
CA VAL A 173 -14.47 -10.70 -6.58
C VAL A 173 -13.76 -10.09 -5.37
N ASP A 174 -14.04 -10.59 -4.16
CA ASP A 174 -13.38 -10.11 -2.95
C ASP A 174 -11.87 -10.35 -3.02
N TYR A 175 -11.45 -11.52 -3.48
CA TYR A 175 -10.03 -11.82 -3.69
C TYR A 175 -9.37 -10.80 -4.64
N LEU A 176 -10.01 -10.49 -5.77
CA LEU A 176 -9.50 -9.53 -6.75
C LEU A 176 -9.44 -8.10 -6.19
N ASN A 177 -10.40 -7.68 -5.34
CA ASN A 177 -10.33 -6.38 -4.65
C ASN A 177 -9.06 -6.24 -3.80
N PHE A 178 -8.62 -7.33 -3.16
CA PHE A 178 -7.36 -7.34 -2.42
C PHE A 178 -6.14 -7.32 -3.34
N ARG A 179 -6.12 -8.17 -4.37
CA ARG A 179 -4.98 -8.30 -5.29
C ARG A 179 -4.77 -7.09 -6.20
N MET A 180 -5.85 -6.40 -6.57
CA MET A 180 -5.83 -5.24 -7.47
C MET A 180 -5.79 -3.90 -6.73
N TYR A 181 -5.63 -3.91 -5.40
CA TYR A 181 -5.63 -2.70 -4.60
C TYR A 181 -4.58 -1.68 -5.05
N SER A 182 -3.39 -2.13 -5.45
CA SER A 182 -2.31 -1.25 -5.93
C SER A 182 -2.68 -0.49 -7.21
N TYR A 183 -3.67 -0.96 -7.97
CA TYR A 183 -4.21 -0.32 -9.17
C TYR A 183 -5.49 0.47 -8.90
N LYS A 184 -5.96 0.49 -7.64
CA LYS A 184 -7.23 1.09 -7.20
C LYS A 184 -8.37 0.71 -8.14
N VAL A 185 -8.47 -0.58 -8.46
CA VAL A 185 -9.55 -1.08 -9.32
C VAL A 185 -10.81 -1.24 -8.49
N ARG A 186 -11.90 -0.66 -8.98
CA ARG A 186 -13.24 -0.75 -8.40
C ARG A 186 -14.23 -1.37 -9.37
N ASP A 187 -15.41 -1.68 -8.84
CA ASP A 187 -16.55 -2.19 -9.60
C ASP A 187 -16.19 -3.45 -10.41
N ILE A 188 -15.41 -4.35 -9.78
CA ILE A 188 -14.95 -5.59 -10.40
C ILE A 188 -16.14 -6.53 -10.61
N VAL A 189 -16.42 -6.83 -11.87
CA VAL A 189 -17.50 -7.72 -12.29
C VAL A 189 -16.98 -8.79 -13.24
N PHE A 190 -17.53 -10.00 -13.13
CA PHE A 190 -17.21 -11.06 -14.07
C PHE A 190 -17.64 -10.68 -15.49
N TYR A 191 -16.79 -10.97 -16.48
CA TYR A 191 -17.07 -10.70 -17.88
C TYR A 191 -17.25 -11.99 -18.69
N LYS A 192 -16.23 -12.87 -18.72
CA LYS A 192 -16.29 -14.14 -19.45
C LYS A 192 -15.20 -15.12 -19.00
N LYS A 193 -15.41 -16.41 -19.28
CA LYS A 193 -14.38 -17.47 -19.17
C LYS A 193 -13.70 -17.65 -20.53
N ASN A 194 -12.39 -17.89 -20.54
CA ASN A 194 -11.64 -18.26 -21.73
C ASN A 194 -10.68 -19.43 -21.42
N ARG A 195 -9.87 -19.84 -22.41
CA ARG A 195 -8.92 -20.96 -22.25
C ARG A 195 -7.83 -20.71 -21.19
N LYS A 196 -7.48 -19.45 -20.94
CA LYS A 196 -6.45 -19.01 -19.98
C LYS A 196 -6.99 -18.85 -18.55
N GLY A 197 -8.29 -18.59 -18.38
CA GLY A 197 -8.91 -18.41 -17.08
C GLY A 197 -10.17 -17.56 -17.10
N LEU A 198 -10.43 -16.85 -16.01
CA LEU A 198 -11.58 -15.97 -15.85
C LEU A 198 -11.19 -14.52 -16.14
N LEU A 199 -12.01 -13.82 -16.92
CA LEU A 199 -11.85 -12.40 -17.20
C LEU A 199 -12.89 -11.59 -16.43
N PHE A 200 -12.42 -10.52 -15.79
CA PHE A 200 -13.23 -9.57 -15.05
C PHE A 200 -13.03 -8.17 -15.64
N LYS A 201 -14.07 -7.34 -15.61
CA LYS A 201 -13.99 -5.91 -15.94
C LYS A 201 -13.99 -5.11 -14.65
N GLY A 202 -13.33 -3.96 -14.65
CA GLY A 202 -13.40 -2.97 -13.57
C GLY A 202 -12.96 -1.61 -14.08
N TYR A 203 -12.84 -0.65 -13.17
CA TYR A 203 -12.32 0.69 -13.47
C TYR A 203 -11.12 0.99 -12.58
N SER A 204 -9.96 1.36 -13.17
CA SER A 204 -8.78 1.75 -12.40
C SER A 204 -8.79 3.25 -12.12
N ASP A 205 -8.81 3.63 -10.84
CA ASP A 205 -8.68 5.04 -10.47
C ASP A 205 -7.26 5.60 -10.68
N ILE A 206 -6.27 4.74 -10.91
CA ILE A 206 -4.89 5.16 -11.25
C ILE A 206 -4.77 5.44 -12.75
N GLU A 207 -5.22 4.52 -13.60
CA GLU A 207 -5.15 4.68 -15.06
C GLU A 207 -6.28 5.59 -15.61
N LYS A 208 -7.32 5.84 -14.80
CA LYS A 208 -8.52 6.59 -15.18
C LYS A 208 -9.28 5.98 -16.36
N SER A 209 -9.19 4.66 -16.50
CA SER A 209 -9.79 3.91 -17.61
C SER A 209 -10.44 2.60 -17.14
N PRO A 210 -11.38 2.05 -17.94
CA PRO A 210 -11.80 0.66 -17.78
C PRO A 210 -10.61 -0.28 -17.96
N VAL A 211 -10.57 -1.33 -17.15
CA VAL A 211 -9.53 -2.36 -17.18
C VAL A 211 -10.15 -3.74 -17.32
N LEU A 212 -9.41 -4.64 -17.95
CA LEU A 212 -9.74 -6.05 -18.02
C LEU A 212 -8.73 -6.84 -17.19
N ILE A 213 -9.19 -7.60 -16.21
CA ILE A 213 -8.35 -8.38 -15.30
C ILE A 213 -8.46 -9.85 -15.70
N LEU A 214 -7.33 -10.51 -15.95
CA LEU A 214 -7.28 -11.96 -16.08
C LEU A 214 -6.91 -12.57 -14.74
N LEU A 215 -7.74 -13.51 -14.28
CA LEU A 215 -7.40 -14.48 -13.25
C LEU A 215 -7.02 -15.79 -13.96
N PRO A 216 -5.72 -16.13 -14.06
CA PRO A 216 -5.28 -17.35 -14.72
C PRO A 216 -5.80 -18.57 -13.98
N LYS A 217 -6.24 -19.60 -14.72
CA LYS A 217 -6.67 -20.88 -14.10
C LYS A 217 -5.49 -21.66 -13.49
N ASP A 218 -4.29 -21.50 -14.06
CA ASP A 218 -3.08 -22.25 -13.68
C ASP A 218 -2.25 -21.53 -12.60
N ASP A 219 -2.51 -20.24 -12.39
CA ASP A 219 -1.84 -19.42 -11.35
C ASP A 219 -2.81 -18.33 -10.83
N ILE A 220 -3.76 -18.77 -10.00
CA ILE A 220 -4.74 -17.88 -9.38
C ILE A 220 -4.07 -16.84 -8.47
N GLU A 221 -2.84 -17.10 -8.03
CA GLU A 221 -2.06 -16.20 -7.17
C GLU A 221 -1.44 -15.03 -7.93
N ARG A 222 -1.59 -14.93 -9.25
CA ARG A 222 -1.04 -13.81 -10.03
C ARG A 222 -2.06 -13.28 -11.05
N PRO A 223 -3.19 -12.71 -10.60
CA PRO A 223 -4.06 -11.98 -11.51
C PRO A 223 -3.33 -10.74 -12.07
N TYR A 224 -3.64 -10.37 -13.31
CA TYR A 224 -3.01 -9.23 -13.97
C TYR A 224 -3.97 -8.50 -14.92
N ILE A 225 -3.71 -7.21 -15.14
CA ILE A 225 -4.47 -6.39 -16.09
C ILE A 225 -4.00 -6.72 -17.50
N VAL A 226 -4.95 -7.10 -18.35
CA VAL A 226 -4.75 -7.28 -19.79
C VAL A 226 -4.90 -5.90 -20.43
N ARG A 227 -3.80 -5.34 -20.97
CA ARG A 227 -3.88 -4.09 -21.74
C ARG A 227 -4.83 -4.29 -22.92
N LEU A 228 -5.85 -3.45 -23.00
CA LEU A 228 -6.69 -3.32 -24.19
C LEU A 228 -5.90 -2.42 -25.15
N HIS A 229 -5.37 -3.03 -26.22
CA HIS A 229 -4.84 -2.28 -27.36
C HIS A 229 -5.99 -1.69 -28.18
#